data_AF-A0A1H7X0K1-F1
#
_entry.id   AF-A0A1H7X0K1-F1
#
_cell.length_a   1.000
_cell.length_b   1.000
_cell.length_c   1.000
_cell.angle_alpha   90.00
_cell.angle_beta   90.00
_cell.angle_gamma   90.00
#
_symmetry.space_group_name_H-M   'P 1'
#
loop_
_entity.id
_entity.type
_entity.pdbx_description
1 polymer ?
#
loop_
_entity_poly.entity_id
_entity_poly.type
_entity_poly.pdbx_seq_one_letter_code
_entity_poly.pdbx_strand_id
1 'polypeptide(L)' 'MKKMMNSISGIKTLSKSSQKEIKGGMLGLSDCQRGCHRFYLVDIDGVNCAVPSPSGAVCFGTVQNGQCCI' A
#
# COMPACT_ATOMS: atom_id res chain seq x y z
N MET A 1 -12.30 -10.63 30.21
CA MET A 1 -13.59 -10.08 29.73
C MET A 1 -13.33 -8.78 28.98
N LYS A 2 -13.59 -8.72 27.66
CA LYS A 2 -13.37 -7.51 26.85
C LYS A 2 -14.42 -6.45 27.25
N LYS A 3 -13.95 -5.27 27.66
CA LYS A 3 -14.81 -4.16 28.08
C LYS A 3 -15.66 -3.67 26.89
N MET A 4 -16.97 -3.54 27.16
CA MET A 4 -18.00 -3.09 26.22
C MET A 4 -17.67 -1.71 25.64
N MET A 5 -17.78 -1.59 24.32
CA MET A 5 -17.89 -0.31 23.59
C MET A 5 -19.31 0.29 23.71
N ASN A 6 -19.98 0.11 24.84
CA ASN A 6 -21.37 0.55 25.03
C ASN A 6 -21.39 1.89 25.76
N SER A 7 -21.34 3.01 25.02
CA SER A 7 -22.03 4.27 25.41
C SER A 7 -21.74 5.48 24.49
N ILE A 8 -21.15 5.32 23.30
CA ILE A 8 -21.02 6.45 22.37
C ILE A 8 -22.28 6.51 21.51
N SER A 9 -23.17 7.47 21.80
CA SER A 9 -24.35 7.75 20.98
C SER A 9 -23.94 8.09 19.56
N GLY A 10 -24.51 7.39 18.57
CA GLY A 10 -24.21 7.58 17.15
C GLY A 10 -23.08 6.71 16.59
N ILE A 11 -22.48 5.79 17.38
CA ILE A 11 -21.53 4.83 16.83
C ILE A 11 -22.24 3.88 15.85
N LYS A 12 -21.86 3.94 14.57
CA LYS A 12 -22.33 2.99 13.55
C LYS A 12 -21.21 2.01 13.26
N THR A 13 -21.46 0.74 13.53
CA THR A 13 -20.56 -0.35 13.11
C THR A 13 -20.74 -0.57 11.62
N LEU A 14 -19.68 -0.41 10.84
CA LEU A 14 -19.70 -0.72 9.41
C LEU A 14 -19.96 -2.21 9.18
N SER A 15 -20.63 -2.55 8.08
CA SER A 15 -20.80 -3.95 7.68
C SER A 15 -19.43 -4.60 7.41
N LYS A 16 -19.33 -5.93 7.54
CA LYS A 16 -18.08 -6.65 7.27
C LYS A 16 -17.59 -6.47 5.83
N SER A 17 -18.51 -6.28 4.86
CA SER A 17 -18.15 -5.97 3.47
C SER A 17 -17.56 -4.57 3.35
N SER A 18 -18.21 -3.56 3.93
CA SER A 18 -17.68 -2.19 3.92
C SER A 18 -16.36 -2.06 4.67
N GLN A 19 -16.16 -2.81 5.76
CA GLN A 19 -14.88 -2.86 6.46
C GLN A 19 -13.74 -3.40 5.58
N LYS A 20 -14.02 -4.35 4.68
CA LYS A 20 -13.02 -4.88 3.72
C LYS A 20 -12.64 -3.86 2.65
N GLU A 21 -13.54 -2.95 2.31
CA GLU A 21 -13.33 -1.91 1.30
C GLU A 21 -12.55 -0.71 1.85
N ILE A 22 -12.46 -0.56 3.18
CA ILE A 22 -11.64 0.47 3.81
C ILE A 22 -10.17 0.12 3.59
N LYS A 23 -9.56 0.77 2.59
CA LYS A 23 -8.13 0.61 2.27
C LYS A 23 -7.19 1.28 3.28
N GLY A 24 -7.69 1.74 4.44
CA GLY A 24 -6.86 2.29 5.51
C GLY A 24 -5.99 3.49 5.11
N GLY A 25 -6.38 4.26 4.10
CA GLY A 25 -5.55 5.34 3.55
C GLY A 25 -4.50 4.89 2.53
N MET A 26 -4.47 3.63 2.14
CA MET A 26 -3.66 3.13 1.03
C MET A 26 -4.18 3.78 -0.25
N LEU A 27 -3.40 4.73 -0.79
CA LEU A 27 -3.62 5.27 -2.12
C LEU A 27 -3.78 4.08 -3.05
N GLY A 28 -4.91 4.02 -3.77
CA GLY A 28 -5.07 3.03 -4.82
C GLY A 28 -3.96 3.30 -5.82
N LEU A 29 -2.90 2.51 -5.79
CA LEU A 29 -1.78 2.61 -6.73
C LEU A 29 -2.25 2.08 -8.10
N SER A 30 -3.22 2.75 -8.72
CA SER A 30 -3.55 2.57 -10.14
C SER A 30 -2.37 2.93 -11.03
N ASP A 31 -1.44 3.72 -10.50
CA ASP A 31 -0.34 4.31 -11.25
C ASP A 31 0.93 3.47 -11.23
N CYS A 32 0.93 2.38 -10.45
CA CYS A 32 2.06 1.45 -10.44
C CYS A 32 1.90 0.44 -11.56
N GLN A 33 2.53 0.75 -12.70
CA GLN A 33 2.66 -0.20 -13.78
C GLN A 33 3.45 -1.41 -13.30
N ARG A 34 2.77 -2.57 -13.28
CA ARG A 34 3.39 -3.85 -12.96
C ARG A 34 4.50 -4.18 -13.95
N GLY A 35 5.50 -4.90 -13.48
CA GLY A 35 6.66 -5.30 -14.27
C GLY A 35 7.97 -4.89 -13.62
N CYS A 36 9.06 -5.10 -14.35
CA CYS A 36 10.41 -4.81 -13.88
C CYS A 36 10.96 -3.55 -14.54
N HIS A 37 11.52 -2.66 -13.73
CA HIS A 37 11.97 -1.33 -14.12
C HIS A 37 13.48 -1.23 -13.92
N ARG A 38 14.17 -0.73 -14.94
CA ARG A 38 15.63 -0.57 -14.92
C ARG A 38 16.09 0.63 -14.08
N PHE A 39 15.29 1.68 -13.99
CA PHE A 39 15.61 2.89 -13.23
C PHE A 39 14.79 2.91 -11.95
N TYR A 40 15.46 2.81 -10.81
CA TYR A 40 14.84 2.73 -9.50
C TYR A 40 15.78 3.25 -8.41
N LEU A 41 15.18 3.61 -7.28
CA LEU A 41 15.89 3.85 -6.02
C LEU A 41 15.92 2.53 -5.25
N VAL A 42 17.01 2.24 -4.55
CA VAL A 42 17.18 1.00 -3.79
C VAL A 42 17.48 1.31 -2.32
N ASP A 43 17.03 0.44 -1.42
CA ASP A 43 17.38 0.51 -0.01
C ASP A 43 18.85 0.14 0.25
N ILE A 44 19.27 0.28 1.51
CA ILE A 44 20.66 0.00 1.94
C ILE A 44 21.06 -1.46 1.76
N ASP A 45 20.09 -2.37 1.86
CA ASP A 45 20.32 -3.81 1.74
C ASP A 45 20.31 -4.30 0.29
N GLY A 46 19.92 -3.44 -0.67
CA GLY A 46 19.86 -3.80 -2.09
C GLY A 46 18.65 -4.67 -2.46
N VAL A 47 17.70 -4.85 -1.56
CA VAL A 47 16.59 -5.81 -1.69
C VAL A 47 15.30 -5.12 -2.09
N ASN A 48 14.97 -4.01 -1.43
CA ASN A 48 13.75 -3.26 -1.70
C ASN A 48 14.05 -2.08 -2.62
N CYS A 49 13.08 -1.78 -3.49
CA CYS A 49 13.24 -0.72 -4.47
C CYS A 49 11.98 0.12 -4.61
N ALA A 50 12.18 1.33 -5.13
CA ALA A 50 11.13 2.32 -5.33
C ALA A 50 11.26 2.93 -6.73
N VAL A 51 10.16 2.94 -7.49
CA VAL A 51 10.05 3.53 -8.83
C VAL A 51 9.11 4.72 -8.75
N PRO A 52 9.58 5.95 -9.04
CA PRO A 52 8.71 7.11 -9.16
C PRO A 52 7.75 6.95 -10.35
N SER A 53 6.46 7.23 -10.16
CA SER A 53 5.48 7.27 -11.24
C SER A 53 5.36 8.68 -11.83
N PRO A 54 4.89 8.83 -13.08
CA PRO A 54 4.59 10.14 -13.67
C PRO A 54 3.53 10.94 -12.91
N SER A 55 2.68 10.29 -12.11
CA SER A 55 1.69 10.95 -11.25
C SER A 55 2.27 11.51 -9.95
N GLY A 56 3.57 11.31 -9.69
CA GLY A 56 4.23 11.69 -8.44
C GLY A 56 4.05 10.67 -7.30
N ALA A 57 3.42 9.52 -7.58
CA ALA A 57 3.40 8.41 -6.64
C ALA A 57 4.76 7.68 -6.63
N VAL A 58 4.96 6.86 -5.61
CA VAL A 58 6.13 5.99 -5.52
C VAL A 58 5.64 4.55 -5.45
N CYS A 59 6.15 3.72 -6.35
CA CYS A 59 5.80 2.33 -6.49
C CYS A 59 6.90 1.46 -5.89
N PHE A 60 6.55 0.64 -4.90
CA PHE A 60 7.52 -0.18 -4.18
C PHE A 60 7.53 -1.61 -4.68
N GLY A 61 8.72 -2.20 -4.77
CA GLY A 61 8.93 -3.55 -5.26
C GLY A 61 10.20 -4.17 -4.69
N THR A 62 10.66 -5.23 -5.36
CA THR A 62 11.89 -5.96 -4.99
C THR A 62 12.88 -6.00 -6.15
N VAL A 63 14.18 -5.98 -5.82
CA VAL A 63 15.23 -6.10 -6.83
C VAL A 63 15.37 -7.55 -7.26
N GLN A 64 15.15 -7.82 -8.55
CA GLN A 64 15.33 -9.14 -9.16
C GLN A 64 16.16 -8.98 -10.44
N ASN A 65 17.29 -9.69 -10.54
CA ASN A 65 18.21 -9.62 -11.68
C ASN A 65 18.64 -8.19 -12.04
N GLY A 66 18.88 -7.34 -11.02
CA GLY A 66 19.29 -5.94 -11.21
C GLY A 66 18.18 -4.99 -11.69
N GLN A 67 16.91 -5.37 -11.54
CA GLN A 67 15.75 -4.54 -11.88
C GLN A 67 14.76 -4.49 -10.72
N CYS A 68 14.01 -3.39 -10.59
CA CYS A 68 12.96 -3.28 -9.59
C CYS A 68 11.65 -3.84 -10.12
N CYS A 69 11.19 -4.96 -9.57
CA CYS A 69 9.94 -5.60 -9.97
C CYS A 69 8.83 -5.30 -8.95
N ILE A 70 7.74 -4.74 -9.46
CA ILE A 70 6.55 -4.27 -8.72
C ILE A 70 5.39 -5.23 -8.92
#